data_AF-A0A350NS69-F1
#
_entry.id   AF-A0A350NS69-F1
#
_cell.length_a   1.000
_cell.length_b   1.000
_cell.length_c   1.000
_cell.angle_alpha   90.00
_cell.angle_beta   90.00
_cell.angle_gamma   90.00
#
_symmetry.space_group_name_H-M   'P 1'
#
loop_
_entity.id
_entity.type
_entity.pdbx_description
1 polymer ?
#
loop_
_entity_poly.entity_id
_entity_poly.type
_entity_poly.pdbx_seq_one_letter_code
_entity_poly.pdbx_strand_id
1 'polypeptide(L)'
;EPTIALSSSGTKGAITLSWEISDADKVTSYYIYRGTSPTSLSKIATVAASGNTYRDTAVEDGILYYYHVTAFGKKESPPSNQIYNMHGTRLTEDDTSANFTAIVDDSPYVIENKVSFAGDLDIIGNTKLYVLPGAKVVFEKATAASIYVDRGLFVTKGTKANPIYFSSTGGGYELRMVLAAEGSQFDYTEFRDLAGAYDSQSVIISTCSPAISHCRFVSNAATASLYASGANITNCYFGGLDLEIEDSVVSTLNIESNIFVDNEVALMFSNYTSIAPEAGVIHNNAFE
;
A
#
# COMPACT_ATOMS: atom_id res chain seq x y z
N GLU A 1 0.65 -35.67 7.09
CA GLU A 1 1.81 -35.20 7.88
C GLU A 1 1.39 -33.92 8.58
N PRO A 2 1.86 -33.63 9.80
CA PRO A 2 1.50 -32.38 10.48
C PRO A 2 2.01 -31.18 9.69
N THR A 3 1.14 -30.22 9.44
CA THR A 3 1.46 -28.96 8.76
C THR A 3 2.03 -27.99 9.79
N ILE A 4 3.26 -27.52 9.60
CA ILE A 4 3.84 -26.46 10.44
C ILE A 4 2.99 -25.19 10.25
N ALA A 5 2.43 -24.65 11.32
CA ALA A 5 1.77 -23.36 11.30
C ALA A 5 2.82 -22.26 11.56
N LEU A 6 3.04 -21.41 10.58
CA LEU A 6 3.96 -20.28 10.62
C LEU A 6 3.19 -18.96 10.79
N SER A 7 3.69 -18.12 11.68
CA SER A 7 3.24 -16.75 11.90
C SER A 7 4.43 -15.79 11.87
N SER A 8 4.16 -14.49 11.76
CA SER A 8 5.20 -13.46 11.78
C SER A 8 4.73 -12.17 12.44
N SER A 9 5.68 -11.39 12.92
CA SER A 9 5.47 -10.01 13.39
C SER A 9 6.60 -9.13 12.89
N GLY A 10 6.24 -8.01 12.26
CA GLY A 10 7.20 -7.00 11.81
C GLY A 10 7.37 -5.91 12.87
N THR A 11 8.62 -5.53 13.12
CA THR A 11 9.01 -4.39 13.97
C THR A 11 10.02 -3.53 13.21
N LYS A 12 10.32 -2.31 13.68
CA LYS A 12 11.35 -1.49 13.04
C LYS A 12 12.70 -2.23 13.04
N GLY A 13 13.24 -2.49 11.85
CA GLY A 13 14.52 -3.17 11.62
C GLY A 13 14.52 -4.70 11.74
N ALA A 14 13.36 -5.36 11.95
CA ALA A 14 13.31 -6.82 11.99
C ALA A 14 11.94 -7.42 11.68
N ILE A 15 11.95 -8.67 11.20
CA ILE A 15 10.77 -9.53 11.11
C ILE A 15 11.04 -10.77 11.99
N THR A 16 10.17 -11.00 12.97
CA THR A 16 10.24 -12.18 13.82
C THR A 16 9.26 -13.22 13.31
N LEU A 17 9.77 -14.41 13.00
CA LEU A 17 9.01 -15.60 12.64
C LEU A 17 8.80 -16.47 13.87
N SER A 18 7.61 -17.06 13.98
CA SER A 18 7.27 -18.02 15.03
C SER A 18 6.45 -19.16 14.45
N TRP A 19 6.76 -20.39 14.83
CA TRP A 19 6.05 -21.57 14.36
C TRP A 19 5.79 -22.56 15.48
N GLU A 20 4.82 -23.46 15.28
CA GLU A 20 4.59 -24.57 16.19
C GLU A 20 5.73 -25.59 16.08
N ILE A 21 6.20 -26.08 17.23
CA ILE A 21 7.19 -27.17 17.27
C ILE A 21 6.50 -28.41 16.70
N SER A 22 7.13 -29.05 15.72
CA SER A 22 6.62 -30.30 15.18
C SER A 22 6.83 -31.44 16.17
N ASP A 23 5.74 -32.13 16.54
CA ASP A 23 5.75 -33.36 17.37
C ASP A 23 6.33 -34.58 16.63
N ALA A 24 6.90 -34.40 15.43
CA ALA A 24 7.57 -35.50 14.76
C ALA A 24 8.87 -35.82 15.52
N ASP A 25 8.93 -37.01 16.14
CA ASP A 25 10.03 -37.57 16.96
C ASP A 25 11.44 -37.56 16.31
N LYS A 26 11.60 -37.00 15.12
CA LYS A 26 12.80 -37.06 14.27
C LYS A 26 13.23 -35.70 13.72
N VAL A 27 12.62 -34.59 14.13
CA VAL A 27 13.07 -33.26 13.72
C VAL A 27 14.39 -32.94 14.43
N THR A 28 15.40 -32.56 13.64
CA THR A 28 16.72 -32.13 14.12
C THR A 28 16.91 -30.63 13.98
N SER A 29 16.24 -30.01 13.00
CA SER A 29 16.29 -28.57 12.77
C SER A 29 15.10 -28.07 11.94
N TYR A 30 14.94 -26.76 11.91
CA TYR A 30 14.05 -26.05 11.00
C TYR A 30 14.88 -25.24 10.00
N TYR A 31 14.52 -25.28 8.72
CA TYR A 31 15.09 -24.42 7.70
C TYR A 31 14.14 -23.26 7.43
N ILE A 32 14.71 -22.05 7.45
CA ILE A 32 13.97 -20.81 7.28
C ILE A 32 14.27 -20.32 5.87
N TYR A 33 13.23 -20.14 5.08
CA TYR A 33 13.32 -19.67 3.71
C TYR A 33 12.76 -18.27 3.60
N ARG A 34 13.42 -17.43 2.79
CA ARG A 34 13.00 -16.05 2.50
C ARG A 34 13.18 -15.72 1.03
N GLY A 35 12.32 -14.87 0.50
CA GLY A 35 12.43 -14.27 -0.83
C GLY A 35 11.63 -12.97 -0.93
N THR A 36 11.81 -12.25 -2.03
CA THR A 36 11.01 -11.05 -2.38
C THR A 36 9.89 -11.38 -3.37
N SER A 37 9.75 -12.66 -3.72
CA SER A 37 8.67 -13.21 -4.54
C SER A 37 8.13 -14.47 -3.87
N PRO A 38 6.82 -14.73 -3.92
CA PRO A 38 6.22 -15.92 -3.31
C PRO A 38 6.71 -17.23 -3.95
N THR A 39 7.24 -17.19 -5.16
CA THR A 39 7.68 -18.40 -5.90
C THR A 39 9.19 -18.61 -5.89
N SER A 40 9.96 -17.68 -5.31
CA SER A 40 11.43 -17.74 -5.31
C SER A 40 11.97 -17.40 -3.92
N LEU A 41 12.08 -18.44 -3.08
CA LEU A 41 12.64 -18.33 -1.74
C LEU A 41 13.93 -19.15 -1.64
N SER A 42 14.88 -18.65 -0.86
CA SER A 42 16.15 -19.31 -0.56
C SER A 42 16.28 -19.52 0.94
N LYS A 43 16.98 -20.58 1.35
CA LYS A 43 17.26 -20.84 2.76
C LYS A 43 18.20 -19.77 3.31
N ILE A 44 17.78 -19.06 4.36
CA ILE A 44 18.55 -18.01 5.02
C ILE A 44 19.09 -18.43 6.39
N ALA A 45 18.48 -19.43 7.02
CA ALA A 45 18.91 -19.89 8.33
C ALA A 45 18.52 -21.35 8.61
N THR A 46 19.19 -21.92 9.61
CA THR A 46 18.85 -23.19 10.23
C THR A 46 18.70 -22.95 11.73
N VAL A 47 17.56 -23.35 12.31
CA VAL A 47 17.26 -23.27 13.75
C VAL A 47 17.22 -24.69 14.32
N ALA A 48 17.76 -24.92 15.52
CA ALA A 48 17.74 -26.24 16.16
C ALA A 48 16.29 -26.69 16.47
N ALA A 49 16.04 -28.00 16.55
CA ALA A 49 14.69 -28.55 16.78
C ALA A 49 13.99 -28.02 18.04
N SER A 50 14.74 -27.62 19.06
CA SER A 50 14.21 -27.03 20.29
C SER A 50 13.78 -25.57 20.15
N GLY A 51 14.18 -24.90 19.06
CA GLY A 51 13.82 -23.52 18.77
C GLY A 51 12.61 -23.45 17.85
N ASN A 52 11.77 -22.45 18.07
CA ASN A 52 10.52 -22.24 17.34
C ASN A 52 10.33 -20.79 16.88
N THR A 53 11.42 -20.02 16.88
CA THR A 53 11.44 -18.62 16.47
C THR A 53 12.72 -18.29 15.71
N TYR A 54 12.63 -17.32 14.81
CA TYR A 54 13.76 -16.74 14.10
C TYR A 54 13.54 -15.25 13.90
N ARG A 55 14.50 -14.43 14.35
CA ARG A 55 14.46 -12.98 14.16
C ARG A 55 15.34 -12.59 12.98
N ASP A 56 14.72 -12.28 11.85
CA ASP A 56 15.37 -11.78 10.65
C ASP A 56 15.66 -10.28 10.79
N THR A 57 16.94 -9.92 10.74
CA THR A 57 17.43 -8.53 10.84
C THR A 57 18.08 -8.05 9.56
N ALA A 58 18.21 -8.91 8.55
CA ALA A 58 18.78 -8.58 7.24
C ALA A 58 17.66 -8.15 6.28
N VAL A 59 16.80 -7.24 6.76
CA VAL A 59 15.59 -6.76 6.08
C VAL A 59 15.73 -5.28 5.77
N GLU A 60 15.22 -4.85 4.62
CA GLU A 60 15.37 -3.49 4.11
C GLU A 60 14.02 -2.75 4.01
N ASP A 61 14.07 -1.42 4.10
CA ASP A 61 12.90 -0.54 4.05
C ASP A 61 12.08 -0.80 2.78
N GLY A 62 10.76 -0.97 2.93
CA GLY A 62 9.85 -1.04 1.79
C GLY A 62 9.87 -2.36 1.02
N ILE A 63 10.64 -3.35 1.46
CA ILE A 63 10.69 -4.69 0.85
C ILE A 63 9.70 -5.63 1.55
N LEU A 64 8.76 -6.15 0.77
CA LEU A 64 7.85 -7.22 1.22
C LEU A 64 8.58 -8.56 1.08
N TYR A 65 8.84 -9.22 2.21
CA TYR A 65 9.48 -10.52 2.24
C TYR A 65 8.46 -11.63 2.43
N TYR A 66 8.64 -12.72 1.69
CA TYR A 66 7.88 -13.95 1.82
C TYR A 66 8.71 -14.96 2.58
N TYR A 67 8.06 -15.72 3.46
CA TYR A 67 8.70 -16.74 4.28
C TYR A 67 7.92 -18.05 4.29
N HIS A 68 8.64 -19.15 4.38
CA HIS A 68 8.11 -20.41 4.86
C HIS A 68 9.18 -21.12 5.70
N VAL A 69 8.75 -22.10 6.49
CA VAL A 69 9.61 -22.94 7.31
C VAL A 69 9.41 -24.40 6.92
N THR A 70 10.48 -25.17 6.87
CA THR A 70 10.43 -26.63 6.76
C THR A 70 11.08 -27.25 7.98
N ALA A 71 10.61 -28.43 8.38
CA ALA A 71 11.31 -29.27 9.36
C ALA A 71 12.29 -30.19 8.63
N PHE A 72 13.46 -30.39 9.21
CA PHE A 72 14.46 -31.32 8.71
C PHE A 72 14.74 -32.40 9.74
N GLY A 73 14.75 -33.65 9.27
CA GLY A 73 15.15 -34.83 10.04
C GLY A 73 15.98 -35.76 9.16
N LYS A 74 15.39 -36.90 8.75
CA LYS A 74 15.99 -37.75 7.70
C LYS A 74 15.86 -37.14 6.29
N LYS A 75 14.78 -36.38 6.09
CA LYS A 75 14.46 -35.63 4.87
C LYS A 75 13.83 -34.31 5.29
N GLU A 76 13.83 -33.35 4.38
CA GLU A 76 13.09 -32.10 4.55
C GLU A 76 11.58 -32.35 4.37
N SER A 77 10.78 -31.70 5.22
CA SER A 77 9.32 -31.73 5.12
C SER A 77 8.82 -30.87 3.96
N PRO A 78 7.55 -31.01 3.56
CA PRO A 78 6.85 -29.94 2.84
C PRO A 78 6.93 -28.60 3.61
N PRO A 79 6.85 -27.45 2.91
CA PRO A 79 6.83 -26.14 3.55
C PRO A 79 5.59 -25.95 4.44
N SER A 80 5.73 -25.09 5.45
CA SER A 80 4.62 -24.49 6.19
C SER A 80 3.67 -23.72 5.28
N ASN A 81 2.60 -23.15 5.84
CA ASN A 81 1.95 -22.03 5.16
C ASN A 81 2.98 -20.93 4.86
N GLN A 82 2.87 -20.34 3.68
CA GLN A 82 3.66 -19.17 3.31
C GLN A 82 3.03 -17.93 3.93
N ILE A 83 3.87 -17.06 4.48
CA ILE A 83 3.48 -15.75 5.00
C ILE A 83 4.28 -14.66 4.30
N TYR A 84 3.82 -13.42 4.38
CA TYR A 84 4.58 -12.25 3.98
C TYR A 84 4.61 -11.23 5.11
N ASN A 85 5.69 -10.46 5.20
CA ASN A 85 5.79 -9.34 6.13
C ASN A 85 6.83 -8.30 5.65
N MET A 86 6.80 -7.13 6.23
CA MET A 86 7.74 -6.02 6.03
C MET A 86 8.14 -5.48 7.39
N HIS A 87 9.40 -5.10 7.59
CA HIS A 87 9.78 -4.47 8.85
C HIS A 87 9.24 -3.02 8.92
N GLY A 88 9.06 -2.48 10.12
CA GLY A 88 8.58 -1.11 10.34
C GLY A 88 7.75 -0.95 11.61
N THR A 89 7.45 0.28 11.97
CA THR A 89 6.62 0.63 13.13
C THR A 89 5.16 0.40 12.80
N ARG A 90 4.44 -0.30 13.70
CA ARG A 90 3.01 -0.55 13.54
C ARG A 90 2.22 0.52 14.27
N LEU A 91 1.10 0.94 13.67
CA LEU A 91 0.17 1.82 14.33
C LEU A 91 -0.61 1.04 15.40
N THR A 92 -0.75 1.66 16.55
CA THR A 92 -1.54 1.17 17.69
C THR A 92 -2.92 1.83 17.69
N GLU A 93 -3.82 1.33 18.54
CA GLU A 93 -5.12 1.98 18.75
C GLU A 93 -4.98 3.40 19.30
N ASP A 94 -3.95 3.65 20.11
CA ASP A 94 -3.68 4.99 20.64
C ASP A 94 -3.27 5.94 19.51
N ASP A 95 -2.42 5.49 18.58
CA ASP A 95 -1.97 6.28 17.44
C ASP A 95 -3.14 6.72 16.54
N THR A 96 -4.15 5.87 16.38
CA THR A 96 -5.27 6.12 15.45
C THR A 96 -6.54 6.65 16.12
N SER A 97 -6.48 6.94 17.42
CA SER A 97 -7.58 7.51 18.21
C SER A 97 -7.89 8.99 17.93
N ALA A 98 -7.02 9.66 17.17
CA ALA A 98 -7.15 11.04 16.72
C ALA A 98 -6.44 11.23 15.37
N ASN A 99 -6.15 12.48 15.00
CA ASN A 99 -5.26 12.76 13.87
C ASN A 99 -3.89 12.17 14.14
N PHE A 100 -3.39 11.38 13.19
CA PHE A 100 -2.09 10.77 13.25
C PHE A 100 -1.14 11.46 12.28
N THR A 101 0.01 11.90 12.78
CA THR A 101 1.09 12.43 11.95
C THR A 101 2.32 11.56 12.11
N ALA A 102 2.77 10.96 11.00
CA ALA A 102 3.98 10.15 10.99
C ALA A 102 5.21 10.99 11.38
N ILE A 103 6.06 10.43 12.25
CA ILE A 103 7.32 11.07 12.65
C ILE A 103 8.54 10.34 12.09
N VAL A 104 9.59 11.09 11.79
CA VAL A 104 10.80 10.58 11.12
C VAL A 104 11.48 9.48 11.95
N ASP A 105 11.55 9.66 13.26
CA ASP A 105 12.24 8.75 14.19
C ASP A 105 11.63 7.36 14.24
N ASP A 106 10.35 7.22 13.87
CA ASP A 106 9.63 5.95 13.86
C ASP A 106 9.44 5.37 12.46
N SER A 107 9.81 6.12 11.41
CA SER A 107 9.74 5.64 10.03
C SER A 107 10.68 4.44 9.79
N PRO A 108 10.33 3.46 8.92
CA PRO A 108 9.06 3.34 8.18
C PRO A 108 7.89 2.85 9.03
N TYR A 109 6.70 3.36 8.75
CA TYR A 109 5.44 2.84 9.28
C TYR A 109 4.86 1.77 8.36
N VAL A 110 4.15 0.81 8.95
CA VAL A 110 3.47 -0.26 8.23
C VAL A 110 2.06 -0.43 8.77
N ILE A 111 1.08 -0.41 7.86
CA ILE A 111 -0.30 -0.79 8.14
C ILE A 111 -0.53 -2.23 7.64
N GLU A 112 -1.08 -3.05 8.51
CA GLU A 112 -1.47 -4.43 8.22
C GLU A 112 -2.83 -4.75 8.86
N ASN A 113 -3.51 -5.79 8.38
CA ASN A 113 -4.85 -6.16 8.85
C ASN A 113 -5.86 -5.00 8.76
N LYS A 114 -6.80 -4.91 9.70
CA LYS A 114 -7.73 -3.78 9.79
C LYS A 114 -7.15 -2.70 10.71
N VAL A 115 -7.12 -1.46 10.25
CA VAL A 115 -6.81 -0.28 11.06
C VAL A 115 -7.92 0.76 10.87
N SER A 116 -8.42 1.30 11.98
CA SER A 116 -9.46 2.34 12.01
C SER A 116 -8.85 3.66 12.49
N PHE A 117 -9.01 4.73 11.72
CA PHE A 117 -8.60 6.09 12.06
C PHE A 117 -9.81 6.92 12.48
N ALA A 118 -9.76 7.49 13.69
CA ALA A 118 -10.76 8.44 14.16
C ALA A 118 -10.55 9.86 13.56
N GLY A 119 -9.37 10.13 13.02
CA GLY A 119 -8.99 11.42 12.43
C GLY A 119 -8.20 11.27 11.13
N ASP A 120 -7.41 12.29 10.83
CA ASP A 120 -6.60 12.40 9.63
C ASP A 120 -5.31 11.55 9.71
N LEU A 121 -4.76 11.19 8.55
CA LEU A 121 -3.49 10.49 8.39
C LEU A 121 -2.51 11.38 7.61
N ASP A 122 -1.52 11.93 8.31
CA ASP A 122 -0.49 12.79 7.74
C ASP A 122 0.83 12.04 7.57
N ILE A 123 1.31 11.94 6.34
CA ILE A 123 2.59 11.33 5.95
C ILE A 123 3.51 12.46 5.45
N ILE A 124 4.19 13.10 6.40
CA ILE A 124 4.92 14.35 6.15
C ILE A 124 6.43 14.21 6.34
N GLY A 125 7.20 15.19 5.88
CA GLY A 125 8.59 15.40 6.32
C GLY A 125 9.52 14.21 6.08
N ASN A 126 9.51 13.65 4.87
CA ASN A 126 10.30 12.47 4.47
C ASN A 126 9.99 11.18 5.25
N THR A 127 8.87 11.10 5.96
CA THR A 127 8.39 9.83 6.52
C THR A 127 7.94 8.87 5.43
N LYS A 128 8.09 7.58 5.67
CA LYS A 128 7.63 6.49 4.80
C LYS A 128 6.52 5.70 5.49
N LEU A 129 5.45 5.42 4.76
CA LEU A 129 4.36 4.55 5.19
C LEU A 129 4.04 3.53 4.10
N TYR A 130 3.99 2.26 4.51
CA TYR A 130 3.66 1.13 3.65
C TYR A 130 2.37 0.45 4.11
N VAL A 131 1.55 -0.02 3.17
CA VAL A 131 0.34 -0.79 3.47
C VAL A 131 0.47 -2.19 2.90
N LEU A 132 0.38 -3.21 3.75
CA LEU A 132 0.57 -4.60 3.37
C LEU A 132 -0.62 -5.17 2.58
N PRO A 133 -0.41 -6.20 1.73
CA PRO A 133 -1.50 -6.86 1.04
C PRO A 133 -2.62 -7.30 2.00
N GLY A 134 -3.88 -7.16 1.57
CA GLY A 134 -5.06 -7.55 2.35
C GLY A 134 -5.47 -6.59 3.47
N ALA A 135 -4.74 -5.50 3.69
CA ALA A 135 -5.09 -4.53 4.71
C ALA A 135 -6.40 -3.79 4.40
N LYS A 136 -7.11 -3.40 5.47
CA LYS A 136 -8.36 -2.64 5.44
C LYS A 136 -8.21 -1.38 6.29
N VAL A 137 -8.15 -0.23 5.65
CA VAL A 137 -8.02 1.07 6.31
C VAL A 137 -9.39 1.74 6.33
N VAL A 138 -9.87 2.10 7.50
CA VAL A 138 -11.22 2.66 7.70
C VAL A 138 -11.12 4.01 8.39
N PHE A 139 -11.69 5.05 7.78
CA PHE A 139 -11.86 6.35 8.43
C PHE A 139 -13.24 6.43 9.11
N GLU A 140 -13.25 6.75 10.40
CA GLU A 140 -14.45 6.78 11.24
C GLU A 140 -14.89 8.21 11.59
N LYS A 141 -14.15 9.21 11.10
CA LYS A 141 -14.43 10.63 11.28
C LYS A 141 -15.81 10.99 10.70
N ALA A 142 -16.62 11.70 11.47
CA ALA A 142 -17.97 12.09 11.05
C ALA A 142 -17.98 13.09 9.88
N THR A 143 -16.93 13.90 9.77
CA THR A 143 -16.63 14.73 8.60
C THR A 143 -15.55 14.05 7.76
N ALA A 144 -15.32 14.54 6.54
CA ALA A 144 -14.26 14.02 5.69
C ALA A 144 -12.91 14.04 6.42
N ALA A 145 -12.25 12.88 6.45
CA ALA A 145 -10.86 12.75 6.87
C ALA A 145 -9.91 13.06 5.71
N SER A 146 -8.62 13.20 5.98
CA SER A 146 -7.60 13.30 4.94
C SER A 146 -6.52 12.26 5.09
N ILE A 147 -6.12 11.65 3.97
CA ILE A 147 -4.77 11.11 3.80
C ILE A 147 -3.95 12.22 3.17
N TYR A 148 -3.13 12.90 3.97
CA TYR A 148 -2.31 14.00 3.52
C TYR A 148 -0.84 13.59 3.43
N VAL A 149 -0.28 13.62 2.22
CA VAL A 149 1.13 13.31 1.97
C VAL A 149 1.81 14.61 1.56
N ASP A 150 2.75 15.11 2.38
CA ASP A 150 3.62 16.25 2.04
C ASP A 150 5.08 15.87 2.18
N ARG A 151 5.77 15.68 1.05
CA ARG A 151 7.18 15.22 1.01
C ARG A 151 7.43 13.85 1.65
N GLY A 152 6.39 13.15 2.11
CA GLY A 152 6.46 11.77 2.57
C GLY A 152 6.34 10.76 1.43
N LEU A 153 6.66 9.50 1.72
CA LEU A 153 6.50 8.35 0.82
C LEU A 153 5.28 7.54 1.26
N PHE A 154 4.31 7.37 0.37
CA PHE A 154 3.14 6.54 0.63
C PHE A 154 3.03 5.41 -0.41
N VAL A 155 3.04 4.17 0.07
CA VAL A 155 3.11 2.98 -0.77
C VAL A 155 2.11 1.92 -0.34
N THR A 156 1.26 1.47 -1.25
CA THR A 156 0.47 0.25 -1.04
C THR A 156 1.09 -0.93 -1.78
N LYS A 157 1.07 -2.11 -1.16
CA LYS A 157 1.66 -3.35 -1.69
C LYS A 157 0.58 -4.39 -1.97
N GLY A 158 -0.58 -3.95 -2.45
CA GLY A 158 -1.70 -4.84 -2.74
C GLY A 158 -1.32 -5.89 -3.78
N THR A 159 -2.04 -7.00 -3.78
CA THR A 159 -1.89 -8.04 -4.82
C THR A 159 -3.26 -8.44 -5.33
N LYS A 160 -3.34 -9.01 -6.54
CA LYS A 160 -4.61 -9.55 -7.06
C LYS A 160 -5.32 -10.50 -6.09
N ALA A 161 -4.55 -11.32 -5.37
CA ALA A 161 -5.09 -12.28 -4.40
C ALA A 161 -5.48 -11.62 -3.07
N ASN A 162 -4.80 -10.56 -2.68
CA ASN A 162 -4.99 -9.84 -1.42
C ASN A 162 -4.97 -8.32 -1.70
N PRO A 163 -6.05 -7.76 -2.28
CA PRO A 163 -6.17 -6.34 -2.52
C PRO A 163 -6.27 -5.56 -1.21
N ILE A 164 -5.91 -4.28 -1.25
CA ILE A 164 -6.00 -3.35 -0.12
C ILE A 164 -7.27 -2.52 -0.28
N TYR A 165 -7.93 -2.19 0.85
CA TYR A 165 -9.17 -1.44 0.85
C TYR A 165 -9.05 -0.20 1.74
N PHE A 166 -9.39 0.97 1.19
CA PHE A 166 -9.63 2.20 1.91
C PHE A 166 -11.13 2.54 1.83
N SER A 167 -11.74 2.82 2.98
CA SER A 167 -13.17 3.13 3.09
C SER A 167 -13.43 4.11 4.24
N SER A 168 -14.65 4.62 4.31
CA SER A 168 -15.12 5.44 5.42
C SER A 168 -16.45 4.92 5.96
N THR A 169 -16.65 5.05 7.28
CA THR A 169 -17.97 4.84 7.91
C THR A 169 -18.70 6.16 8.21
N GLY A 170 -18.01 7.29 8.05
CA GLY A 170 -18.52 8.64 8.30
C GLY A 170 -18.49 9.52 7.05
N GLY A 171 -17.88 10.70 7.15
CA GLY A 171 -17.96 11.77 6.15
C GLY A 171 -17.16 11.56 4.86
N GLY A 172 -16.53 10.40 4.69
CA GLY A 172 -15.63 10.10 3.58
C GLY A 172 -14.19 10.44 3.90
N TYR A 173 -13.33 10.38 2.90
CA TYR A 173 -11.97 10.90 3.02
C TYR A 173 -11.42 11.42 1.69
N GLU A 174 -10.48 12.35 1.80
CA GLU A 174 -9.70 12.90 0.71
C GLU A 174 -8.33 12.20 0.66
N LEU A 175 -7.82 11.92 -0.54
CA LEU A 175 -6.42 11.56 -0.77
C LEU A 175 -5.68 12.74 -1.38
N ARG A 176 -4.82 13.40 -0.60
CA ARG A 176 -4.06 14.57 -1.05
C ARG A 176 -2.57 14.30 -0.98
N MET A 177 -1.93 14.23 -2.14
CA MET A 177 -0.49 14.08 -2.30
C MET A 177 0.11 15.37 -2.85
N VAL A 178 1.02 15.97 -2.10
CA VAL A 178 1.74 17.21 -2.46
C VAL A 178 3.22 16.93 -2.33
N LEU A 179 3.98 17.08 -3.42
CA LEU A 179 5.42 16.85 -3.42
C LEU A 179 5.80 15.48 -2.84
N ALA A 180 4.93 14.48 -2.95
CA ALA A 180 5.16 13.15 -2.40
C ALA A 180 6.47 12.57 -2.96
N ALA A 181 7.20 11.87 -2.10
CA ALA A 181 8.53 11.36 -2.42
C ALA A 181 8.49 10.35 -3.58
N GLU A 182 9.57 10.32 -4.36
CA GLU A 182 9.77 9.36 -5.45
C GLU A 182 9.62 7.92 -4.94
N GLY A 183 8.95 7.09 -5.74
CA GLY A 183 8.60 5.71 -5.36
C GLY A 183 7.25 5.58 -4.65
N SER A 184 6.53 6.69 -4.41
CA SER A 184 5.13 6.60 -3.96
C SER A 184 4.31 5.86 -5.01
N GLN A 185 3.58 4.84 -4.58
CA GLN A 185 2.90 3.94 -5.51
C GLN A 185 1.67 3.29 -4.89
N PHE A 186 0.66 3.04 -5.71
CA PHE A 186 -0.52 2.26 -5.34
C PHE A 186 -0.69 1.08 -6.29
N ASP A 187 -0.77 -0.14 -5.76
CA ASP A 187 -1.04 -1.34 -6.55
C ASP A 187 -2.15 -2.17 -5.91
N TYR A 188 -3.06 -2.71 -6.73
CA TYR A 188 -4.23 -3.51 -6.29
C TYR A 188 -4.94 -2.93 -5.07
N THR A 189 -5.25 -1.64 -5.14
CA THR A 189 -5.86 -0.88 -4.04
C THR A 189 -7.22 -0.34 -4.46
N GLU A 190 -8.22 -0.54 -3.63
CA GLU A 190 -9.55 0.00 -3.82
C GLU A 190 -9.79 1.14 -2.84
N PHE A 191 -10.06 2.32 -3.39
CA PHE A 191 -10.45 3.53 -2.68
C PHE A 191 -11.96 3.74 -2.87
N ARG A 192 -12.72 3.63 -1.78
CA ARG A 192 -14.16 3.91 -1.72
C ARG A 192 -14.45 5.07 -0.80
N ASP A 193 -15.66 5.60 -0.87
CA ASP A 193 -16.16 6.65 0.02
C ASP A 193 -15.27 7.91 -0.03
N LEU A 194 -14.70 8.16 -1.21
CA LEU A 194 -13.91 9.35 -1.48
C LEU A 194 -14.82 10.58 -1.46
N ALA A 195 -14.44 11.57 -0.66
CA ALA A 195 -15.16 12.83 -0.51
C ALA A 195 -14.15 13.95 -0.31
N GLY A 196 -14.31 15.06 -1.04
CA GLY A 196 -13.48 16.23 -0.83
C GLY A 196 -13.73 16.84 0.55
N ALA A 197 -12.67 17.18 1.27
CA ALA A 197 -12.79 17.73 2.61
C ALA A 197 -13.27 19.19 2.60
N TYR A 198 -13.04 19.89 1.50
CA TYR A 198 -13.30 21.33 1.37
C TYR A 198 -14.03 21.72 0.07
N ASP A 199 -13.98 20.88 -0.96
CA ASP A 199 -14.58 21.10 -2.29
C ASP A 199 -14.98 19.75 -2.93
N SER A 200 -15.20 19.72 -4.25
CA SER A 200 -15.53 18.49 -4.99
C SER A 200 -14.32 17.59 -5.27
N GLN A 201 -13.09 18.03 -4.97
CA GLN A 201 -11.87 17.26 -5.22
C GLN A 201 -11.64 16.28 -4.09
N SER A 202 -11.78 14.99 -4.39
CA SER A 202 -11.57 13.92 -3.42
C SER A 202 -10.20 13.25 -3.55
N VAL A 203 -9.53 13.45 -4.69
CA VAL A 203 -8.16 13.00 -4.91
C VAL A 203 -7.37 14.17 -5.51
N ILE A 204 -6.22 14.48 -4.95
CA ILE A 204 -5.36 15.57 -5.42
C ILE A 204 -3.93 15.06 -5.46
N ILE A 205 -3.29 15.17 -6.62
CA ILE A 205 -1.89 14.80 -6.80
C ILE A 205 -1.19 16.01 -7.41
N SER A 206 -0.37 16.69 -6.61
CA SER A 206 0.27 17.94 -6.97
C SER A 206 1.79 17.86 -6.87
N THR A 207 2.46 18.23 -7.96
CA THR A 207 3.93 18.35 -8.02
C THR A 207 4.65 17.06 -7.61
N CYS A 208 4.06 15.91 -7.92
CA CYS A 208 4.64 14.58 -7.71
C CYS A 208 4.09 13.59 -8.74
N SER A 209 4.80 12.49 -8.95
CA SER A 209 4.52 11.53 -10.03
C SER A 209 4.37 10.09 -9.51
N PRO A 210 3.31 9.77 -8.73
CA PRO A 210 3.13 8.43 -8.21
C PRO A 210 2.80 7.41 -9.31
N ALA A 211 3.16 6.16 -9.09
CA ALA A 211 2.72 5.04 -9.93
C ALA A 211 1.42 4.45 -9.37
N ILE A 212 0.36 4.40 -10.17
CA ILE A 212 -0.95 3.92 -9.76
C ILE A 212 -1.36 2.81 -10.72
N SER A 213 -1.41 1.57 -10.24
CA SER A 213 -1.70 0.39 -11.06
C SER A 213 -2.78 -0.49 -10.44
N HIS A 214 -3.64 -1.08 -11.27
CA HIS A 214 -4.67 -2.03 -10.81
C HIS A 214 -5.57 -1.50 -9.67
N CYS A 215 -5.74 -0.17 -9.59
CA CYS A 215 -6.50 0.46 -8.53
C CYS A 215 -7.96 0.71 -8.95
N ARG A 216 -8.86 0.70 -7.96
CA ARG A 216 -10.27 1.08 -8.13
C ARG A 216 -10.52 2.35 -7.35
N PHE A 217 -11.07 3.36 -8.02
CA PHE A 217 -11.58 4.56 -7.39
C PHE A 217 -13.09 4.60 -7.58
N VAL A 218 -13.83 4.67 -6.48
CA VAL A 218 -15.29 4.68 -6.48
C VAL A 218 -15.78 5.86 -5.66
N SER A 219 -16.44 6.81 -6.32
CA SER A 219 -17.03 8.00 -5.69
C SER A 219 -18.42 8.28 -6.25
N ASN A 220 -19.19 9.08 -5.52
CA ASN A 220 -20.46 9.62 -5.98
C ASN A 220 -20.27 11.08 -6.42
N ALA A 221 -19.87 11.31 -7.67
CA ALA A 221 -19.66 12.63 -8.28
C ALA A 221 -18.58 13.48 -7.57
N ALA A 222 -17.34 12.98 -7.60
CA ALA A 222 -16.17 13.73 -7.15
C ALA A 222 -15.15 13.88 -8.29
N THR A 223 -14.15 14.73 -8.08
CA THR A 223 -13.05 14.95 -9.02
C THR A 223 -11.73 14.47 -8.42
N ALA A 224 -10.88 13.89 -9.27
CA ALA A 224 -9.47 13.66 -9.03
C ALA A 224 -8.66 14.66 -9.84
N SER A 225 -7.90 15.53 -9.19
CA SER A 225 -7.12 16.59 -9.87
C SER A 225 -5.62 16.28 -9.83
N LEU A 226 -5.00 16.32 -11.01
CA LEU A 226 -3.56 16.19 -11.22
C LEU A 226 -2.97 17.56 -11.57
N TYR A 227 -2.17 18.13 -10.66
CA TYR A 227 -1.52 19.43 -10.83
C TYR A 227 -0.02 19.26 -11.04
N ALA A 228 0.52 19.68 -12.18
CA ALA A 228 1.96 19.58 -12.46
C ALA A 228 2.50 18.17 -12.13
N SER A 229 1.73 17.14 -12.50
CA SER A 229 1.96 15.76 -12.10
C SER A 229 2.32 14.93 -13.32
N GLY A 230 3.24 13.99 -13.12
CA GLY A 230 3.62 12.98 -14.09
C GLY A 230 3.18 11.59 -13.68
N ALA A 231 2.03 11.49 -12.99
CA ALA A 231 1.49 10.23 -12.50
C ALA A 231 1.38 9.18 -13.63
N ASN A 232 1.74 7.95 -13.31
CA ASN A 232 1.61 6.82 -14.23
C ASN A 232 0.41 5.97 -13.79
N ILE A 233 -0.73 6.16 -14.43
CA ILE A 233 -2.04 5.58 -14.08
C ILE A 233 -2.38 4.48 -15.08
N THR A 234 -2.31 3.22 -14.65
CA THR A 234 -2.44 2.07 -15.53
C THR A 234 -3.39 1.00 -15.00
N ASN A 235 -4.23 0.43 -15.86
CA ASN A 235 -5.14 -0.66 -15.48
C ASN A 235 -6.06 -0.31 -14.30
N CYS A 236 -6.43 0.96 -14.16
CA CYS A 236 -7.30 1.45 -13.11
C CYS A 236 -8.76 1.50 -13.56
N TYR A 237 -9.66 1.46 -12.59
CA TYR A 237 -11.08 1.68 -12.78
C TYR A 237 -11.51 2.93 -12.01
N PHE A 238 -12.22 3.82 -12.69
CA PHE A 238 -12.81 5.04 -12.15
C PHE A 238 -14.33 4.94 -12.30
N GLY A 239 -15.04 4.81 -11.19
CA GLY A 239 -16.51 4.80 -11.16
C GLY A 239 -17.02 6.08 -10.52
N GLY A 240 -17.60 6.98 -11.32
CA GLY A 240 -18.13 8.26 -10.86
C GLY A 240 -17.08 9.23 -10.28
N LEU A 241 -15.81 9.05 -10.65
CA LEU A 241 -14.68 9.92 -10.28
C LEU A 241 -14.04 10.51 -11.54
N ASP A 242 -14.28 11.78 -11.79
CA ASP A 242 -13.75 12.49 -12.97
C ASP A 242 -12.25 12.76 -12.80
N LEU A 243 -11.45 12.53 -13.84
CA LEU A 243 -10.01 12.77 -13.78
C LEU A 243 -9.66 14.07 -14.51
N GLU A 244 -9.30 15.08 -13.74
CA GLU A 244 -8.92 16.41 -14.22
C GLU A 244 -7.40 16.58 -14.20
N ILE A 245 -6.85 17.09 -15.31
CA ILE A 245 -5.42 17.34 -15.48
C ILE A 245 -5.25 18.84 -15.68
N GLU A 246 -4.71 19.49 -14.66
CA GLU A 246 -4.73 20.94 -14.49
C GLU A 246 -3.33 21.57 -14.59
N ASP A 247 -3.30 22.82 -15.05
CA ASP A 247 -2.15 23.74 -15.15
C ASP A 247 -1.01 23.30 -16.08
N SER A 248 -0.39 22.15 -15.82
CA SER A 248 0.73 21.64 -16.57
C SER A 248 0.83 20.12 -16.50
N VAL A 249 1.41 19.53 -17.55
CA VAL A 249 1.73 18.10 -17.63
C VAL A 249 3.23 17.93 -17.51
N VAL A 250 3.66 17.00 -16.66
CA VAL A 250 5.05 16.52 -16.65
C VAL A 250 5.16 15.40 -17.70
N SER A 251 6.25 15.38 -18.48
CA SER A 251 6.45 14.42 -19.58
C SER A 251 6.33 12.93 -19.24
N THR A 252 6.35 12.57 -17.96
CA THR A 252 6.14 11.19 -17.50
C THR A 252 4.67 10.81 -17.32
N LEU A 253 3.73 11.74 -17.51
CA LEU A 253 2.29 11.46 -17.38
C LEU A 253 1.89 10.36 -18.38
N ASN A 254 1.33 9.29 -17.85
CA ASN A 254 0.80 8.17 -18.62
C ASN A 254 -0.56 7.75 -18.07
N ILE A 255 -1.58 7.72 -18.93
CA ILE A 255 -2.93 7.26 -18.60
C ILE A 255 -3.28 6.15 -19.59
N GLU A 256 -3.12 4.91 -19.14
CA GLU A 256 -3.15 3.73 -20.01
C GLU A 256 -4.07 2.63 -19.51
N SER A 257 -4.86 2.05 -20.42
CA SER A 257 -5.65 0.84 -20.15
C SER A 257 -6.59 0.98 -18.95
N ASN A 258 -7.12 2.18 -18.72
CA ASN A 258 -8.07 2.46 -17.66
C ASN A 258 -9.52 2.33 -18.14
N ILE A 259 -10.44 2.14 -17.20
CA ILE A 259 -11.87 2.06 -17.46
C ILE A 259 -12.56 3.17 -16.66
N PHE A 260 -13.29 4.03 -17.35
CA PHE A 260 -14.10 5.11 -16.79
C PHE A 260 -15.57 4.77 -16.97
N VAL A 261 -16.36 4.79 -15.90
CA VAL A 261 -17.78 4.41 -15.87
C VAL A 261 -18.57 5.41 -15.03
N ASP A 262 -19.75 5.81 -15.53
CA ASP A 262 -20.68 6.71 -14.83
C ASP A 262 -20.04 8.06 -14.46
N ASN A 263 -19.10 8.51 -15.28
CA ASN A 263 -18.41 9.81 -15.15
C ASN A 263 -19.22 10.94 -15.80
N GLU A 264 -19.23 12.12 -15.19
CA GLU A 264 -19.81 13.31 -15.84
C GLU A 264 -18.83 13.82 -16.91
N VAL A 265 -17.56 13.96 -16.53
CA VAL A 265 -16.44 14.26 -17.43
C VAL A 265 -15.29 13.30 -17.12
N ALA A 266 -15.23 12.17 -17.81
CA ALA A 266 -14.24 11.11 -17.53
C ALA A 266 -12.78 11.61 -17.53
N LEU A 267 -12.42 12.44 -18.52
CA LEU A 267 -11.11 13.10 -18.61
C LEU A 267 -11.29 14.56 -18.98
N MET A 268 -10.73 15.45 -18.17
CA MET A 268 -10.74 16.89 -18.40
C MET A 268 -9.33 17.46 -18.39
N PHE A 269 -9.09 18.41 -19.30
CA PHE A 269 -7.87 19.21 -19.34
C PHE A 269 -8.24 20.66 -19.19
N SER A 270 -7.74 21.32 -18.15
CA SER A 270 -8.12 22.69 -17.83
C SER A 270 -6.91 23.53 -17.37
N ASN A 271 -7.10 24.85 -17.32
CA ASN A 271 -6.16 25.81 -16.72
C ASN A 271 -4.73 25.91 -17.32
N TYR A 272 -4.50 25.40 -18.54
CA TYR A 272 -3.25 25.55 -19.32
C TYR A 272 -3.03 26.99 -19.83
N THR A 273 -2.77 27.93 -18.91
CA THR A 273 -2.73 29.37 -19.20
C THR A 273 -1.33 29.96 -19.32
N SER A 274 -0.29 29.27 -18.82
CA SER A 274 1.06 29.86 -18.65
C SER A 274 2.22 29.02 -19.17
N ILE A 275 2.07 27.69 -19.27
CA ILE A 275 3.13 26.75 -19.73
C ILE A 275 2.51 25.77 -20.74
N ALA A 276 3.17 25.56 -21.88
CA ALA A 276 2.75 24.54 -22.83
C ALA A 276 2.96 23.15 -22.17
N PRO A 277 1.95 22.26 -22.16
CA PRO A 277 2.10 20.93 -21.57
C PRO A 277 3.25 20.18 -22.25
N GLU A 278 4.06 19.47 -21.46
CA GLU A 278 5.00 18.50 -22.02
C GLU A 278 4.23 17.32 -22.63
N ALA A 279 4.88 16.56 -23.52
CA ALA A 279 4.25 15.39 -24.12
C ALA A 279 4.00 14.31 -23.06
N GLY A 280 2.73 13.99 -22.79
CA GLY A 280 2.29 12.80 -22.05
C GLY A 280 1.60 11.78 -22.97
N VAL A 281 1.22 10.63 -22.43
CA VAL A 281 0.56 9.55 -23.20
C VAL A 281 -0.81 9.21 -22.63
N ILE A 282 -1.82 9.18 -23.51
CA ILE A 282 -3.15 8.64 -23.21
C ILE A 282 -3.51 7.62 -24.27
N HIS A 283 -3.72 6.37 -23.88
CA HIS A 283 -4.00 5.28 -24.82
C HIS A 283 -4.73 4.10 -24.18
N ASN A 284 -5.48 3.36 -25.00
CA ASN A 284 -6.20 2.14 -24.62
C ASN A 284 -7.21 2.30 -23.46
N ASN A 285 -7.70 3.51 -23.19
CA ASN A 285 -8.73 3.73 -22.17
C ASN A 285 -10.13 3.45 -22.72
N ALA A 286 -11.00 2.91 -21.86
CA ALA A 286 -12.42 2.69 -22.13
C ALA A 286 -13.27 3.74 -21.37
N PHE A 287 -14.29 4.25 -22.04
CA PHE A 287 -15.23 5.24 -21.51
C PHE A 287 -16.64 4.69 -21.74
N GLU A 288 -17.34 4.34 -20.67
CA GLU A 288 -18.66 3.69 -20.67
C GLU A 288 -19.72 4.57 -20.03
#